data_AF-A0A023GNL9-F1
#
_entry.id   AF-A0A023GNL9-F1
#
_cell.length_a   1.000
_cell.length_b   1.000
_cell.length_c   1.000
_cell.angle_alpha   90.00
_cell.angle_beta   90.00
_cell.angle_gamma   90.00
#
_symmetry.space_group_name_H-M   'P 1'
#
loop_
_entity.id
_entity.type
_entity.pdbx_description
1 polymer ?
#
loop_
_entity_poly.entity_id
_entity_poly.type
_entity_poly.pdbx_seq_one_letter_code
_entity_poly.pdbx_strand_id
1 'polypeptide(L)'
;HTLNPGMHHGSRHMCDYCPPGNYSDGYKECQDCPASTVPNYGFFFKTWQELPSNMASRCMSLQGWGCRNATAWKAAGSYIQSGQGHGEDAYLILSLDVGAFRRQDVFFGGRTTAFGTVSFTFELDCAGLCELVFMSSNTKQGVSVVKSWTGRQEKQHYTHYVQQNDSYTFSWAFQRSANDAASSRSNRRRQQSEDSAIIYDIHVTNTVRGGAEKCIPCPEGSEAKGCIPCGPGQYIEDRENLVCKQCPANTYVTERLPYGVSSCKSCGPGLRSENGQACYSDCRVYLQQGDEFDFHTLPPYLEVRGRKLFTASGTQYYHVFNISLCGNEGKPVAACGNNVTYHMQDEFSGDNVRSQVCRSTIVPSQQADIGSPLAIQSVSLGDELIGITTRPSYNDIDVLKEFLPGPGQKPDVHFFYYSATPTQACLKGRATTITMRCDKNAGANGSVALPTSCPDGTCDGCSFHFLWRTALACRICKPDDYQVVKGECVSGVQKLHYISPQGCIPRGSAADTMTRTQPCSVIPRQLQIIIAIGVGLGVLLFGLLVYFWKKNRRLEYKYMKLVQSSSGKDGELPAAESCAIEEDEEDHFENGGYDAKNSKGLLQKFRTVRIGSGKSGEGHHFETIHLTKGEMVS
;
A
#
# COMPACT_ATOMS: atom_id res chain seq x y z
N HIS A 1 -49.82 -0.62 23.42
CA HIS A 1 -49.14 0.37 22.58
C HIS A 1 -47.67 0.00 22.51
N THR A 2 -47.01 0.15 21.37
CA THR A 2 -45.55 -0.02 21.27
C THR A 2 -44.85 1.22 21.80
N LEU A 3 -43.73 1.03 22.51
CA LEU A 3 -42.88 2.12 22.97
C LEU A 3 -41.66 2.28 22.06
N ASN A 4 -40.81 3.25 22.39
CA ASN A 4 -39.43 3.29 21.89
C ASN A 4 -38.55 2.39 22.77
N PRO A 5 -37.58 1.65 22.20
CA PRO A 5 -36.66 0.84 22.99
C PRO A 5 -35.92 1.64 24.06
N GLY A 6 -35.69 1.00 25.21
CA GLY A 6 -35.14 1.63 26.41
C GLY A 6 -36.14 2.48 27.21
N MET A 7 -37.45 2.41 26.90
CA MET A 7 -38.50 3.13 27.63
C MET A 7 -39.57 2.17 28.17
N HIS A 8 -40.28 2.60 29.22
CA HIS A 8 -41.47 1.95 29.76
C HIS A 8 -42.63 2.95 29.94
N HIS A 9 -43.83 2.44 30.25
CA HIS A 9 -44.94 3.27 30.66
C HIS A 9 -44.70 3.81 32.07
N GLY A 10 -44.67 5.14 32.20
CA GLY A 10 -44.52 5.86 33.45
C GLY A 10 -45.83 6.09 34.20
N SER A 11 -45.73 6.50 35.46
CA SER A 11 -46.87 6.65 36.38
C SER A 11 -47.82 7.83 36.09
N ARG A 12 -47.68 8.48 34.92
CA ARG A 12 -48.52 9.59 34.45
C ARG A 12 -49.00 9.41 32.99
N HIS A 13 -49.03 8.18 32.49
CA HIS A 13 -49.24 7.83 31.07
C HIS A 13 -48.16 8.35 30.09
N MET A 14 -47.18 9.12 30.58
CA MET A 14 -45.97 9.48 29.85
C MET A 14 -45.05 8.27 29.69
N CYS A 15 -44.11 8.35 28.74
CA CYS A 15 -43.09 7.32 28.51
C CYS A 15 -41.79 7.74 29.20
N ASP A 16 -41.30 6.94 30.15
CA ASP A 16 -40.07 7.20 30.90
C ASP A 16 -38.95 6.23 30.46
N TYR A 17 -37.69 6.64 30.58
CA TYR A 17 -36.54 5.77 30.28
C TYR A 17 -36.32 4.72 31.39
N CYS A 18 -35.89 3.51 31.01
CA CYS A 18 -35.58 2.46 31.98
C CYS A 18 -34.54 2.90 33.02
N PRO A 19 -34.65 2.42 34.27
CA PRO A 19 -33.72 2.78 35.34
C PRO A 19 -32.29 2.29 35.06
N PRO A 20 -31.26 2.91 35.68
CA PRO A 20 -29.87 2.54 35.45
C PRO A 20 -29.60 1.08 35.84
N GLY A 21 -29.16 0.27 34.86
CA GLY A 21 -28.98 -1.18 34.99
C GLY A 21 -29.93 -2.00 34.11
N ASN A 22 -31.00 -1.38 33.60
CA ASN A 22 -32.09 -2.09 32.92
C ASN A 22 -32.21 -1.72 31.43
N TYR A 23 -32.87 -2.59 30.68
CA TYR A 23 -33.13 -2.44 29.24
C TYR A 23 -34.59 -2.79 28.88
N SER A 24 -35.04 -2.34 27.70
CA SER A 24 -36.31 -2.78 27.10
C SER A 24 -36.24 -2.75 25.58
N ASP A 25 -36.83 -3.74 24.92
CA ASP A 25 -37.02 -3.79 23.47
C ASP A 25 -38.18 -2.90 22.96
N GLY A 26 -38.87 -2.18 23.85
CA GLY A 26 -40.05 -1.37 23.53
C GLY A 26 -41.37 -2.15 23.49
N TYR A 27 -41.32 -3.47 23.76
CA TYR A 27 -42.48 -4.36 23.88
C TYR A 27 -42.64 -4.92 25.30
N LYS A 28 -41.53 -5.15 26.00
CA LYS A 28 -41.48 -5.61 27.40
C LYS A 28 -41.27 -4.45 28.38
N GLU A 29 -41.65 -4.67 29.63
CA GLU A 29 -41.21 -3.81 30.74
C GLU A 29 -39.69 -3.86 30.94
N CYS A 30 -39.12 -2.91 31.69
CA CYS A 30 -37.68 -2.82 31.89
C CYS A 30 -37.12 -4.02 32.66
N GLN A 31 -36.26 -4.81 32.01
CA GLN A 31 -35.61 -5.98 32.61
C GLN A 31 -34.18 -5.62 33.05
N ASP A 32 -33.73 -6.17 34.18
CA ASP A 32 -32.34 -6.04 34.64
C ASP A 32 -31.40 -6.65 33.58
N CYS A 33 -30.24 -6.04 33.36
CA CYS A 33 -29.26 -6.66 32.46
C CYS A 33 -28.71 -7.99 33.02
N PRO A 34 -28.63 -9.07 32.21
CA PRO A 34 -28.03 -10.33 32.63
C PRO A 34 -26.59 -10.17 33.15
N ALA A 35 -26.15 -11.11 33.99
CA ALA A 35 -24.77 -11.16 34.48
C ALA A 35 -23.75 -11.13 33.32
N SER A 36 -22.61 -10.47 33.54
CA SER A 36 -21.58 -10.22 32.51
C SER A 36 -22.09 -9.44 31.28
N THR A 37 -23.12 -8.60 31.44
CA THR A 37 -23.57 -7.64 30.43
C THR A 37 -23.80 -6.25 31.04
N VAL A 38 -23.79 -5.19 30.23
CA VAL A 38 -24.19 -3.82 30.67
C VAL A 38 -25.20 -3.19 29.70
N PRO A 39 -26.03 -2.22 30.14
CA PRO A 39 -27.01 -1.58 29.26
C PRO A 39 -26.35 -0.72 28.17
N ASN A 40 -26.76 -0.90 26.92
CA ASN A 40 -26.35 -0.05 25.80
C ASN A 40 -27.16 1.25 25.78
N TYR A 41 -26.80 2.20 26.65
CA TYR A 41 -27.49 3.49 26.76
C TYR A 41 -27.47 4.27 25.44
N GLY A 42 -28.59 4.91 25.12
CA GLY A 42 -28.81 5.66 23.90
C GLY A 42 -30.17 6.34 23.85
N PHE A 43 -30.45 6.97 22.70
CA PHE A 43 -31.78 7.35 22.27
C PHE A 43 -32.14 6.49 21.06
N PHE A 44 -33.22 5.70 21.15
CA PHE A 44 -33.61 4.74 20.12
C PHE A 44 -35.04 5.05 19.65
N PHE A 45 -35.20 6.06 18.79
CA PHE A 45 -36.50 6.49 18.32
C PHE A 45 -36.90 5.75 17.03
N LYS A 46 -38.06 5.11 17.06
CA LYS A 46 -38.62 4.24 16.00
C LYS A 46 -40.15 4.28 15.96
N THR A 47 -40.79 4.55 17.10
CA THR A 47 -42.22 4.77 17.25
C THR A 47 -42.47 6.25 17.54
N TRP A 48 -43.28 6.88 16.70
CA TRP A 48 -43.49 8.33 16.64
C TRP A 48 -44.95 8.69 16.90
N GLN A 49 -45.46 8.36 18.10
CA GLN A 49 -46.80 8.79 18.53
C GLN A 49 -46.82 10.30 18.82
N GLU A 50 -45.79 10.79 19.52
CA GLU A 50 -45.53 12.20 19.80
C GLU A 50 -44.02 12.49 19.64
N LEU A 51 -43.59 13.76 19.69
CA LEU A 51 -42.16 14.09 19.70
C LEU A 51 -41.58 13.88 21.12
N PRO A 52 -40.39 13.26 21.26
CA PRO A 52 -39.72 13.10 22.55
C PRO A 52 -39.48 14.45 23.27
N SER A 53 -39.44 14.44 24.60
CA SER A 53 -39.28 15.67 25.42
C SER A 53 -37.93 16.38 25.22
N ASN A 54 -36.91 15.69 24.72
CA ASN A 54 -35.63 16.27 24.30
C ASN A 54 -35.55 16.58 22.79
N MET A 55 -36.67 16.55 22.08
CA MET A 55 -36.78 16.90 20.66
C MET A 55 -37.75 18.07 20.47
N ALA A 56 -37.39 19.01 19.59
CA ALA A 56 -38.20 20.18 19.27
C ALA A 56 -38.38 20.34 17.75
N SER A 57 -39.53 20.88 17.36
CA SER A 57 -39.90 21.23 15.98
C SER A 57 -40.05 22.75 15.88
N ARG A 58 -39.30 23.40 15.00
CA ARG A 58 -39.33 24.87 14.80
C ARG A 58 -39.39 25.21 13.31
N CYS A 59 -40.21 26.20 12.95
CA CYS A 59 -40.18 26.80 11.62
C CYS A 59 -39.42 28.13 11.70
N MET A 60 -38.55 28.39 10.73
CA MET A 60 -37.87 29.69 10.56
C MET A 60 -38.05 30.16 9.12
N SER A 61 -38.31 31.45 8.92
CA SER A 61 -38.53 32.05 7.59
C SER A 61 -37.80 33.38 7.52
N LEU A 62 -37.01 33.59 6.47
CA LEU A 62 -36.15 34.78 6.33
C LEU A 62 -36.97 36.06 6.09
N GLN A 63 -38.18 35.94 5.53
CA GLN A 63 -39.10 37.05 5.30
C GLN A 63 -40.26 37.08 6.31
N GLY A 64 -40.30 36.17 7.28
CA GLY A 64 -41.37 36.00 8.27
C GLY A 64 -42.65 35.31 7.76
N TRP A 65 -42.95 35.38 6.46
CA TRP A 65 -44.23 34.91 5.87
C TRP A 65 -44.25 33.43 5.46
N GLY A 66 -43.11 32.74 5.46
CA GLY A 66 -43.00 31.34 5.06
C GLY A 66 -43.64 30.36 6.05
N CYS A 67 -43.56 30.67 7.36
CA CYS A 67 -44.04 29.81 8.44
C CYS A 67 -45.55 29.96 8.66
N ARG A 68 -46.36 29.35 7.77
CA ARG A 68 -47.83 29.46 7.80
C ARG A 68 -48.48 28.65 8.93
N ASN A 69 -47.84 27.56 9.36
CA ASN A 69 -48.29 26.69 10.45
C ASN A 69 -47.23 26.65 11.56
N ALA A 70 -47.61 26.35 12.80
CA ALA A 70 -46.65 26.13 13.88
C ALA A 70 -45.94 24.76 13.79
N THR A 71 -46.55 23.77 13.14
CA THR A 71 -46.04 22.40 12.98
C THR A 71 -45.02 22.31 11.86
N ALA A 72 -43.74 22.51 12.20
CA ALA A 72 -42.62 22.35 11.28
C ALA A 72 -42.29 20.87 10.98
N TRP A 73 -42.46 19.99 11.97
CA TRP A 73 -42.43 18.54 11.81
C TRP A 73 -43.62 17.92 12.54
N LYS A 74 -44.12 16.78 12.04
CA LYS A 74 -45.28 16.06 12.56
C LYS A 74 -44.95 14.58 12.76
N ALA A 75 -45.35 14.04 13.90
CA ALA A 75 -45.28 12.61 14.22
C ALA A 75 -46.45 11.85 13.58
N ALA A 76 -46.17 10.66 13.02
CA ALA A 76 -47.11 9.88 12.20
C ALA A 76 -47.12 8.37 12.56
N GLY A 77 -46.81 8.03 13.80
CA GLY A 77 -46.84 6.66 14.34
C GLY A 77 -45.59 5.84 14.01
N SER A 78 -45.29 5.66 12.73
CA SER A 78 -44.14 4.87 12.23
C SER A 78 -43.02 5.71 11.59
N TYR A 79 -43.20 7.02 11.52
CA TYR A 79 -42.22 8.00 11.05
C TYR A 79 -42.56 9.40 11.58
N ILE A 80 -41.63 10.34 11.39
CA ILE A 80 -41.87 11.79 11.44
C ILE A 80 -41.71 12.38 10.03
N GLN A 81 -42.52 13.40 9.72
CA GLN A 81 -42.55 14.05 8.41
C GLN A 81 -42.47 15.58 8.56
N SER A 82 -41.81 16.24 7.63
CA SER A 82 -41.81 17.71 7.52
C SER A 82 -43.24 18.25 7.30
N GLY A 83 -43.56 19.37 7.93
CA GLY A 83 -44.87 20.02 7.82
C GLY A 83 -45.19 20.47 6.39
N GLN A 84 -46.44 20.33 5.98
CA GLN A 84 -46.92 20.73 4.65
C GLN A 84 -47.52 22.15 4.65
N GLY A 85 -47.51 22.80 3.49
CA GLY A 85 -48.20 24.08 3.24
C GLY A 85 -47.42 25.36 3.59
N HIS A 86 -46.19 25.23 4.09
CA HIS A 86 -45.25 26.34 4.32
C HIS A 86 -44.73 26.96 3.00
N GLY A 87 -44.14 28.16 3.10
CA GLY A 87 -43.50 28.87 1.99
C GLY A 87 -42.14 28.31 1.57
N GLU A 88 -41.59 28.85 0.50
CA GLU A 88 -40.30 28.42 -0.08
C GLU A 88 -39.08 29.00 0.68
N ASP A 89 -39.28 30.09 1.42
CA ASP A 89 -38.28 30.67 2.33
C ASP A 89 -38.31 30.04 3.74
N ALA A 90 -39.13 29.01 3.95
CA ALA A 90 -39.33 28.35 5.24
C ALA A 90 -38.39 27.15 5.43
N TYR A 91 -37.55 27.23 6.45
CA TYR A 91 -36.76 26.12 6.99
C TYR A 91 -37.56 25.41 8.08
N LEU A 92 -37.79 24.12 7.88
CA LEU A 92 -38.51 23.25 8.82
C LEU A 92 -37.48 22.45 9.61
N ILE A 93 -37.20 22.88 10.84
CA ILE A 93 -36.10 22.38 11.65
C ILE A 93 -36.61 21.43 12.74
N LEU A 94 -36.15 20.19 12.71
CA LEU A 94 -36.21 19.26 13.82
C LEU A 94 -34.88 19.34 14.58
N SER A 95 -34.89 19.45 15.90
CA SER A 95 -33.67 19.46 16.73
C SER A 95 -33.78 18.49 17.90
N LEU A 96 -32.79 17.61 18.06
CA LEU A 96 -32.65 16.63 19.14
C LEU A 96 -31.51 17.04 20.07
N ASP A 97 -31.84 17.42 21.31
CA ASP A 97 -30.89 17.61 22.40
C ASP A 97 -30.43 16.25 22.93
N VAL A 98 -29.17 15.90 22.65
CA VAL A 98 -28.53 14.68 23.17
C VAL A 98 -27.87 14.97 24.51
N GLY A 99 -27.24 16.14 24.64
CA GLY A 99 -26.37 16.47 25.76
C GLY A 99 -25.02 15.78 25.61
N ALA A 100 -24.40 15.42 26.74
CA ALA A 100 -23.10 14.74 26.74
C ALA A 100 -23.20 13.24 26.40
N PHE A 101 -22.13 12.74 25.79
CA PHE A 101 -21.84 11.31 25.64
C PHE A 101 -21.07 10.77 26.85
N ARG A 102 -21.00 9.45 26.99
CA ARG A 102 -20.19 8.77 28.02
C ARG A 102 -18.71 8.74 27.55
N ARG A 103 -17.88 7.91 28.18
CA ARG A 103 -16.48 7.71 27.74
C ARG A 103 -16.44 7.21 26.30
N GLN A 104 -15.34 7.44 25.60
CA GLN A 104 -15.16 6.95 24.24
C GLN A 104 -15.33 5.44 24.14
N ASP A 105 -16.02 5.00 23.10
CA ASP A 105 -16.73 3.72 23.08
C ASP A 105 -16.76 3.09 21.66
N VAL A 106 -16.37 3.87 20.65
CA VAL A 106 -16.15 3.39 19.28
C VAL A 106 -14.64 3.24 19.06
N PHE A 107 -14.19 1.99 18.89
CA PHE A 107 -12.83 1.65 18.48
C PHE A 107 -12.72 1.69 16.96
N PHE A 108 -11.83 2.54 16.42
CA PHE A 108 -11.51 2.57 14.99
C PHE A 108 -10.00 2.68 14.81
N GLY A 109 -9.41 1.84 13.95
CA GLY A 109 -7.97 1.84 13.70
C GLY A 109 -7.12 1.77 14.98
N GLY A 110 -7.61 1.07 16.02
CA GLY A 110 -6.87 0.93 17.28
C GLY A 110 -6.97 2.09 18.25
N ARG A 111 -7.72 3.12 17.90
CA ARG A 111 -7.91 4.33 18.69
C ARG A 111 -9.38 4.50 19.02
N THR A 112 -9.67 4.95 20.24
CA THR A 112 -10.96 5.48 20.59
C THR A 112 -11.11 6.86 19.95
N THR A 113 -11.75 6.92 18.78
CA THR A 113 -11.88 8.17 17.99
C THR A 113 -13.26 8.81 18.11
N ALA A 114 -14.28 8.09 18.56
CA ALA A 114 -15.62 8.64 18.78
C ALA A 114 -16.25 8.26 20.13
N PHE A 115 -17.00 9.23 20.65
CA PHE A 115 -17.76 9.19 21.90
C PHE A 115 -19.14 8.54 21.73
N GLY A 116 -19.63 8.43 20.50
CA GLY A 116 -20.86 7.73 20.13
C GLY A 116 -21.15 7.88 18.64
N THR A 117 -22.25 7.31 18.19
CA THR A 117 -22.78 7.47 16.83
C THR A 117 -24.16 8.11 16.86
N VAL A 118 -24.47 8.88 15.81
CA VAL A 118 -25.83 9.29 15.44
C VAL A 118 -26.13 8.63 14.10
N SER A 119 -27.21 7.87 14.01
CA SER A 119 -27.67 7.29 12.76
C SER A 119 -29.18 7.42 12.58
N PHE A 120 -29.63 7.49 11.34
CA PHE A 120 -31.05 7.64 11.02
C PHE A 120 -31.36 7.14 9.61
N THR A 121 -32.56 6.60 9.45
CA THR A 121 -33.10 6.15 8.15
C THR A 121 -34.15 7.14 7.66
N PHE A 122 -33.97 7.66 6.44
CA PHE A 122 -34.83 8.72 5.88
C PHE A 122 -35.02 8.58 4.37
N GLU A 123 -35.99 9.31 3.83
CA GLU A 123 -36.21 9.51 2.39
C GLU A 123 -36.69 10.94 2.12
N LEU A 124 -36.49 11.44 0.90
CA LEU A 124 -37.05 12.71 0.42
C LEU A 124 -37.97 12.41 -0.76
N ASP A 125 -39.28 12.50 -0.54
CA ASP A 125 -40.26 12.46 -1.63
C ASP A 125 -40.56 13.89 -2.07
N CYS A 126 -39.90 14.31 -3.16
CA CYS A 126 -40.02 15.65 -3.72
C CYS A 126 -40.30 15.56 -5.22
N ALA A 127 -41.22 16.41 -5.69
CA ALA A 127 -41.47 16.64 -7.11
C ALA A 127 -40.64 17.82 -7.65
N GLY A 128 -40.36 18.81 -6.79
CA GLY A 128 -39.47 19.93 -7.09
C GLY A 128 -38.07 19.77 -6.50
N LEU A 129 -37.25 20.83 -6.65
CA LEU A 129 -35.99 20.96 -5.93
C LEU A 129 -36.26 21.14 -4.43
N CYS A 130 -35.77 20.23 -3.60
CA CYS A 130 -35.82 20.30 -2.15
C CYS A 130 -34.44 20.00 -1.56
N GLU A 131 -34.20 20.37 -0.31
CA GLU A 131 -32.97 20.03 0.41
C GLU A 131 -33.28 19.61 1.86
N LEU A 132 -32.62 18.55 2.31
CA LEU A 132 -32.50 18.20 3.73
C LEU A 132 -31.06 18.42 4.16
N VAL A 133 -30.86 19.23 5.21
CA VAL A 133 -29.55 19.52 5.81
C VAL A 133 -29.50 18.89 7.20
N PHE A 134 -28.57 17.95 7.39
CA PHE A 134 -28.22 17.42 8.70
C PHE A 134 -27.06 18.22 9.30
N MET A 135 -27.28 18.73 10.51
CA MET A 135 -26.40 19.62 11.24
C MET A 135 -26.09 19.05 12.62
N SER A 136 -24.87 19.32 13.11
CA SER A 136 -24.50 19.11 14.50
C SER A 136 -24.13 20.45 15.13
N SER A 137 -24.62 20.68 16.34
CA SER A 137 -24.26 21.82 17.17
C SER A 137 -23.68 21.32 18.48
N ASN A 138 -22.65 22.01 18.96
CA ASN A 138 -22.00 21.76 20.24
C ASN A 138 -21.49 23.08 20.83
N THR A 139 -20.98 23.07 22.06
CA THR A 139 -20.62 24.31 22.77
C THR A 139 -19.34 24.96 22.23
N LYS A 140 -18.51 24.22 21.48
CA LYS A 140 -17.19 24.63 21.00
C LYS A 140 -17.14 25.07 19.54
N GLN A 141 -18.13 24.70 18.74
CA GLN A 141 -18.13 24.85 17.28
C GLN A 141 -19.43 25.49 16.73
N GLY A 142 -20.29 26.00 17.60
CA GLY A 142 -21.56 26.62 17.19
C GLY A 142 -22.49 25.62 16.51
N VAL A 143 -22.91 25.93 15.28
CA VAL A 143 -23.74 25.04 14.44
C VAL A 143 -22.97 24.74 13.15
N SER A 144 -22.77 23.46 12.85
CA SER A 144 -22.04 23.00 11.67
C SER A 144 -22.91 22.10 10.77
N VAL A 145 -22.77 22.24 9.46
CA VAL A 145 -23.41 21.35 8.48
C VAL A 145 -22.57 20.09 8.34
N VAL A 146 -23.14 18.94 8.70
CA VAL A 146 -22.49 17.63 8.60
C VAL A 146 -22.70 17.03 7.21
N LYS A 147 -23.91 17.15 6.67
CA LYS A 147 -24.30 16.62 5.36
C LYS A 147 -25.56 17.34 4.85
N SER A 148 -25.72 17.46 3.54
CA SER A 148 -27.03 17.70 2.93
C SER A 148 -27.31 16.74 1.78
N TRP A 149 -28.58 16.64 1.42
CA TRP A 149 -29.12 15.86 0.31
C TRP A 149 -30.15 16.69 -0.43
N THR A 150 -30.09 16.69 -1.76
CA THR A 150 -30.95 17.50 -2.63
C THR A 150 -31.82 16.65 -3.55
N GLY A 151 -32.99 17.18 -3.89
CA GLY A 151 -33.98 16.51 -4.75
C GLY A 151 -34.57 15.25 -4.12
N ARG A 152 -35.20 14.42 -4.96
CA ARG A 152 -35.76 13.12 -4.55
C ARG A 152 -34.64 12.20 -4.06
N GLN A 153 -34.82 11.59 -2.89
CA GLN A 153 -33.89 10.61 -2.31
C GLN A 153 -34.66 9.35 -1.92
N GLU A 154 -34.21 8.19 -2.40
CA GLU A 154 -34.71 6.90 -1.94
C GLU A 154 -34.34 6.64 -0.47
N LYS A 155 -35.08 5.70 0.13
CA LYS A 155 -34.95 5.33 1.54
C LYS A 155 -33.55 4.80 1.86
N GLN A 156 -32.77 5.61 2.56
CA GLN A 156 -31.37 5.33 2.86
C GLN A 156 -31.08 5.50 4.35
N HIS A 157 -30.02 4.83 4.81
CA HIS A 157 -29.52 4.92 6.18
C HIS A 157 -28.22 5.71 6.22
N TYR A 158 -28.14 6.71 7.10
CA TYR A 158 -26.94 7.52 7.31
C TYR A 158 -26.40 7.34 8.73
N THR A 159 -25.07 7.40 8.91
CA THR A 159 -24.40 7.34 10.20
C THR A 159 -23.29 8.38 10.28
N HIS A 160 -23.21 9.08 11.41
CA HIS A 160 -22.19 10.05 11.77
C HIS A 160 -21.53 9.66 13.11
N TYR A 161 -20.22 9.92 13.22
CA TYR A 161 -19.40 9.56 14.38
C TYR A 161 -19.01 10.80 15.17
N VAL A 162 -19.34 10.83 16.46
CA VAL A 162 -19.17 12.00 17.33
C VAL A 162 -17.75 12.01 17.90
N GLN A 163 -16.84 12.78 17.29
CA GLN A 163 -15.40 12.71 17.58
C GLN A 163 -14.94 13.49 18.83
N GLN A 164 -15.74 14.42 19.36
CA GLN A 164 -15.32 15.30 20.46
C GLN A 164 -16.13 15.08 21.75
N ASN A 165 -15.50 15.33 22.89
CA ASN A 165 -16.19 15.34 24.19
C ASN A 165 -16.88 16.70 24.38
N ASP A 166 -18.18 16.77 24.09
CA ASP A 166 -19.00 17.96 24.27
C ASP A 166 -20.48 17.59 24.44
N SER A 167 -21.30 18.58 24.78
CA SER A 167 -22.77 18.50 24.73
C SER A 167 -23.25 18.76 23.31
N TYR A 168 -24.00 17.84 22.71
CA TYR A 168 -24.48 17.96 21.33
C TYR A 168 -25.99 18.15 21.20
N THR A 169 -26.39 18.97 20.22
CA THR A 169 -27.73 19.00 19.62
C THR A 169 -27.61 18.68 18.13
N PHE A 170 -28.32 17.66 17.65
CA PHE A 170 -28.36 17.31 16.23
C PHE A 170 -29.64 17.84 15.60
N SER A 171 -29.57 18.34 14.37
CA SER A 171 -30.72 18.97 13.71
C SER A 171 -30.87 18.55 12.26
N TRP A 172 -32.12 18.43 11.82
CA TRP A 172 -32.54 18.15 10.45
C TRP A 172 -33.38 19.33 9.96
N ALA A 173 -32.84 20.15 9.06
CA ALA A 173 -33.54 21.25 8.45
C ALA A 173 -33.97 20.87 7.03
N PHE A 174 -35.28 20.84 6.77
CA PHE A 174 -35.83 20.66 5.43
C PHE A 174 -36.24 22.01 4.83
N GLN A 175 -35.88 22.26 3.57
CA GLN A 175 -36.34 23.41 2.80
C GLN A 175 -36.83 22.95 1.42
N ARG A 176 -37.82 23.66 0.88
CA ARG A 176 -38.33 23.51 -0.48
C ARG A 176 -37.81 24.67 -1.32
N SER A 177 -37.06 24.40 -2.39
CA SER A 177 -36.39 25.43 -3.18
C SER A 177 -37.31 26.00 -4.27
N ALA A 178 -37.31 27.32 -4.41
CA ALA A 178 -38.07 28.02 -5.43
C ALA A 178 -37.30 28.07 -6.76
N ASN A 179 -37.53 27.10 -7.66
CA ASN A 179 -37.31 27.26 -9.10
C ASN A 179 -37.96 26.12 -9.91
N ASP A 180 -39.27 26.24 -10.21
CA ASP A 180 -39.74 26.14 -11.61
C ASP A 180 -41.19 26.66 -11.79
N ALA A 181 -41.43 27.91 -11.37
CA ALA A 181 -42.73 28.61 -11.49
C ALA A 181 -42.73 29.68 -12.61
N ALA A 182 -41.80 29.57 -13.57
CA ALA A 182 -41.72 30.45 -14.74
C ALA A 182 -42.67 30.05 -15.88
N SER A 183 -43.52 29.02 -15.69
CA SER A 183 -44.57 28.62 -16.63
C SER A 183 -45.97 28.68 -16.03
N SER A 184 -46.96 28.99 -16.86
CA SER A 184 -48.42 28.94 -16.61
C SER A 184 -48.95 29.61 -15.32
N ARG A 185 -49.50 30.82 -15.46
CA ARG A 185 -50.35 31.45 -14.42
C ARG A 185 -51.76 30.83 -14.31
N SER A 186 -52.06 29.74 -15.01
CA SER A 186 -53.43 29.20 -15.17
C SER A 186 -53.59 27.74 -14.74
N ASN A 187 -53.61 27.49 -13.42
CA ASN A 187 -54.48 26.52 -12.72
C ASN A 187 -54.22 26.48 -11.19
N ARG A 188 -54.47 27.60 -10.48
CA ARG A 188 -54.18 27.76 -9.04
C ARG A 188 -55.15 27.04 -8.07
N ARG A 189 -55.65 25.85 -8.40
CA ARG A 189 -56.41 24.96 -7.47
C ARG A 189 -56.12 23.49 -7.80
N ARG A 190 -55.69 22.72 -6.78
CA ARG A 190 -55.38 21.26 -6.80
C ARG A 190 -54.08 20.79 -7.46
N GLN A 191 -52.95 21.41 -7.13
CA GLN A 191 -51.73 20.62 -6.88
C GLN A 191 -51.02 21.25 -5.68
N GLN A 192 -51.25 20.69 -4.49
CA GLN A 192 -50.44 21.01 -3.33
C GLN A 192 -49.15 20.22 -3.52
N SER A 193 -48.01 20.89 -3.60
CA SER A 193 -46.71 20.23 -3.77
C SER A 193 -46.35 19.50 -2.48
N GLU A 194 -46.43 18.17 -2.51
CA GLU A 194 -46.35 17.31 -1.32
C GLU A 194 -44.90 17.08 -0.83
N ASP A 195 -43.93 17.86 -1.35
CA ASP A 195 -42.49 17.69 -1.10
C ASP A 195 -42.20 17.54 0.41
N SER A 196 -41.68 16.39 0.80
CA SER A 196 -41.58 15.96 2.18
C SER A 196 -40.25 15.27 2.48
N ALA A 197 -39.62 15.67 3.58
CA ALA A 197 -38.65 14.83 4.27
C ALA A 197 -39.38 13.89 5.24
N ILE A 198 -39.06 12.60 5.20
CA ILE A 198 -39.60 11.57 6.09
C ILE A 198 -38.43 10.88 6.78
N ILE A 199 -38.44 10.82 8.12
CA ILE A 199 -37.44 10.12 8.93
C ILE A 199 -38.16 8.99 9.70
N TYR A 200 -37.68 7.77 9.54
CA TYR A 200 -38.27 6.56 10.09
C TYR A 200 -37.72 6.20 11.47
N ASP A 201 -36.42 6.33 11.65
CA ASP A 201 -35.72 6.04 12.90
C ASP A 201 -34.60 7.05 13.13
N ILE A 202 -34.31 7.33 14.40
CA ILE A 202 -33.17 8.13 14.87
C ILE A 202 -32.55 7.39 16.06
N HIS A 203 -31.35 6.85 15.87
CA HIS A 203 -30.58 6.12 16.88
C HIS A 203 -29.35 6.94 17.28
N VAL A 204 -29.16 7.17 18.57
CA VAL A 204 -27.95 7.81 19.14
C VAL A 204 -27.38 6.88 20.21
N THR A 205 -26.10 6.54 20.11
CA THR A 205 -25.45 5.56 21.00
C THR A 205 -24.55 6.20 22.06
N ASN A 206 -24.39 5.52 23.20
CA ASN A 206 -23.47 5.85 24.29
C ASN A 206 -23.71 7.23 24.94
N THR A 207 -24.98 7.63 25.06
CA THR A 207 -25.40 8.92 25.63
C THR A 207 -25.49 8.87 27.16
N VAL A 208 -25.25 9.99 27.85
CA VAL A 208 -25.39 10.05 29.33
C VAL A 208 -26.87 9.92 29.72
N ARG A 209 -27.75 10.69 29.06
CA ARG A 209 -29.22 10.57 29.16
C ARG A 209 -29.75 9.48 28.22
N GLY A 210 -31.02 9.09 28.40
CA GLY A 210 -31.68 8.05 27.62
C GLY A 210 -31.73 6.70 28.35
N GLY A 211 -32.16 5.66 27.65
CA GLY A 211 -32.32 4.29 28.16
C GLY A 211 -31.56 3.28 27.29
N ALA A 212 -31.74 1.98 27.52
CA ALA A 212 -31.06 0.94 26.74
C ALA A 212 -32.06 0.05 25.98
N GLU A 213 -31.91 -0.04 24.65
CA GLU A 213 -32.60 -1.01 23.79
C GLU A 213 -32.28 -2.46 24.19
N LYS A 214 -31.02 -2.70 24.56
CA LYS A 214 -30.45 -4.02 24.84
C LYS A 214 -29.25 -3.90 25.75
N CYS A 215 -28.91 -5.00 26.43
CA CYS A 215 -27.59 -5.15 27.04
C CYS A 215 -26.56 -5.52 25.97
N ILE A 216 -25.31 -5.17 26.22
CA ILE A 216 -24.13 -5.66 25.50
C ILE A 216 -23.33 -6.58 26.41
N PRO A 217 -22.83 -7.73 25.93
CA PRO A 217 -21.99 -8.59 26.73
C PRO A 217 -20.63 -7.94 26.99
N CYS A 218 -20.04 -8.30 28.13
CA CYS A 218 -18.76 -7.81 28.60
C CYS A 218 -17.82 -9.01 28.83
N PRO A 219 -17.05 -9.39 27.79
CA PRO A 219 -16.16 -10.56 27.82
C PRO A 219 -15.24 -10.65 29.03
N GLU A 220 -14.58 -9.54 29.39
CA GLU A 220 -13.65 -9.44 30.52
C GLU A 220 -14.36 -8.96 31.81
N GLY A 221 -15.70 -9.00 31.83
CA GLY A 221 -16.54 -8.58 32.96
C GLY A 221 -16.93 -7.09 32.98
N SER A 222 -17.62 -6.69 34.04
CA SER A 222 -18.23 -5.37 34.18
C SER A 222 -17.79 -4.65 35.47
N GLU A 223 -17.19 -3.47 35.34
CA GLU A 223 -16.90 -2.57 36.46
C GLU A 223 -18.08 -1.62 36.73
N ALA A 224 -18.08 -0.98 37.91
CA ALA A 224 -18.91 0.19 38.22
C ALA A 224 -18.69 1.40 37.26
N LYS A 225 -17.68 1.34 36.37
CA LYS A 225 -17.39 2.34 35.32
C LYS A 225 -17.84 1.91 33.92
N GLY A 226 -18.33 0.68 33.74
CA GLY A 226 -18.82 0.17 32.45
C GLY A 226 -18.32 -1.24 32.11
N CYS A 227 -18.56 -1.62 30.86
CA CYS A 227 -18.10 -2.86 30.25
C CYS A 227 -16.56 -2.88 30.14
N ILE A 228 -15.92 -4.01 30.43
CA ILE A 228 -14.56 -4.27 29.96
C ILE A 228 -14.70 -5.02 28.61
N PRO A 229 -14.39 -4.38 27.47
CA PRO A 229 -14.34 -5.06 26.17
C PRO A 229 -13.12 -5.99 26.11
N CYS A 230 -13.04 -6.83 25.08
CA CYS A 230 -11.81 -7.58 24.82
C CYS A 230 -10.59 -6.66 24.68
N GLY A 231 -9.42 -7.22 24.96
CA GLY A 231 -8.14 -6.54 24.80
C GLY A 231 -7.89 -6.09 23.34
N PRO A 232 -6.95 -5.16 23.12
CA PRO A 232 -6.59 -4.72 21.79
C PRO A 232 -6.16 -5.89 20.89
N GLY A 233 -6.63 -5.88 19.64
CA GLY A 233 -6.36 -6.94 18.66
C GLY A 233 -7.14 -8.23 18.86
N GLN A 234 -8.13 -8.27 19.75
CA GLN A 234 -8.91 -9.48 20.03
C GLN A 234 -10.33 -9.42 19.44
N TYR A 235 -10.84 -10.58 19.08
CA TYR A 235 -12.26 -10.82 18.75
C TYR A 235 -12.93 -11.67 19.83
N ILE A 236 -14.25 -11.57 19.94
CA ILE A 236 -15.09 -12.42 20.78
C ILE A 236 -15.40 -13.68 19.96
N GLU A 237 -15.08 -14.88 20.45
CA GLU A 237 -15.26 -16.12 19.68
C GLU A 237 -16.71 -16.31 19.17
N ASP A 238 -17.67 -16.18 20.07
CA ASP A 238 -19.10 -16.33 19.80
C ASP A 238 -19.93 -15.46 20.78
N ARG A 239 -21.27 -15.61 20.77
CA ARG A 239 -22.20 -14.84 21.61
C ARG A 239 -22.57 -15.50 22.95
N GLU A 240 -22.07 -16.70 23.21
CA GLU A 240 -22.54 -17.62 24.25
C GLU A 240 -21.44 -17.83 25.31
N ASN A 241 -20.23 -18.15 24.87
CA ASN A 241 -19.03 -18.33 25.69
C ASN A 241 -18.30 -17.00 25.95
N LEU A 242 -18.47 -16.02 25.06
CA LEU A 242 -17.90 -14.66 25.14
C LEU A 242 -16.36 -14.59 25.29
N VAL A 243 -15.64 -15.66 24.95
CA VAL A 243 -14.17 -15.74 25.12
C VAL A 243 -13.45 -14.81 24.14
N CYS A 244 -12.58 -13.94 24.66
CA CYS A 244 -11.68 -13.13 23.84
C CYS A 244 -10.54 -13.98 23.25
N LYS A 245 -10.32 -13.90 21.93
CA LYS A 245 -9.23 -14.56 21.21
C LYS A 245 -8.45 -13.55 20.38
N GLN A 246 -7.14 -13.70 20.32
CA GLN A 246 -6.29 -12.84 19.48
C GLN A 246 -6.61 -13.03 18.00
N CYS A 247 -6.75 -11.92 17.27
CA CYS A 247 -6.87 -11.94 15.82
C CYS A 247 -5.57 -12.44 15.15
N PRO A 248 -5.62 -12.93 13.90
CA PRO A 248 -4.43 -13.31 13.15
C PRO A 248 -3.43 -12.15 12.96
N ALA A 249 -2.14 -12.46 12.81
CA ALA A 249 -1.10 -11.45 12.56
C ALA A 249 -1.42 -10.61 11.29
N ASN A 250 -1.08 -9.32 11.32
CA ASN A 250 -1.41 -8.33 10.28
C ASN A 250 -2.92 -8.12 10.04
N THR A 251 -3.76 -8.39 11.04
CA THR A 251 -5.16 -7.98 11.06
C THR A 251 -5.44 -7.05 12.25
N TYR A 252 -6.56 -6.31 12.20
CA TYR A 252 -6.95 -5.31 13.20
C TYR A 252 -8.47 -5.26 13.38
N VAL A 253 -8.93 -4.62 14.46
CA VAL A 253 -10.35 -4.57 14.84
C VAL A 253 -10.88 -3.13 14.84
N THR A 254 -12.10 -2.93 14.29
CA THR A 254 -12.78 -1.62 14.20
C THR A 254 -14.23 -1.67 14.73
N GLU A 255 -14.56 -2.67 15.53
CA GLU A 255 -15.92 -2.95 15.99
C GLU A 255 -15.93 -3.07 17.50
N ARG A 256 -16.95 -2.48 18.15
CA ARG A 256 -17.11 -2.50 19.61
C ARG A 256 -17.41 -3.90 20.17
N LEU A 257 -18.03 -4.76 19.35
CA LEU A 257 -18.35 -6.15 19.67
C LEU A 257 -17.98 -7.03 18.46
N PRO A 258 -16.68 -7.34 18.30
CA PRO A 258 -16.14 -8.07 17.16
C PRO A 258 -16.43 -9.57 17.28
N TYR A 259 -17.54 -10.06 16.72
CA TYR A 259 -17.94 -11.47 16.84
C TYR A 259 -17.33 -12.35 15.73
N GLY A 260 -16.61 -13.38 16.15
CA GLY A 260 -15.93 -14.32 15.27
C GLY A 260 -14.69 -13.73 14.59
N VAL A 261 -13.84 -14.62 14.07
CA VAL A 261 -12.59 -14.24 13.38
C VAL A 261 -12.83 -13.35 12.14
N SER A 262 -14.07 -13.33 11.63
CA SER A 262 -14.53 -12.44 10.55
C SER A 262 -14.49 -10.94 10.87
N SER A 263 -14.52 -10.53 12.15
CA SER A 263 -14.35 -9.12 12.53
C SER A 263 -12.88 -8.66 12.52
N CYS A 264 -11.91 -9.58 12.39
CA CYS A 264 -10.49 -9.28 12.22
C CYS A 264 -10.22 -8.87 10.76
N LYS A 265 -10.06 -7.57 10.49
CA LYS A 265 -9.85 -7.03 9.15
C LYS A 265 -8.37 -7.05 8.79
N SER A 266 -7.99 -7.50 7.61
CA SER A 266 -6.59 -7.49 7.16
C SER A 266 -6.08 -6.08 6.93
N CYS A 267 -4.82 -5.81 7.30
CA CYS A 267 -4.15 -4.57 6.92
C CYS A 267 -3.95 -4.46 5.41
N GLY A 268 -3.88 -3.22 4.92
CA GLY A 268 -3.57 -2.93 3.51
C GLY A 268 -2.17 -3.40 3.08
N PRO A 269 -1.89 -3.41 1.76
CA PRO A 269 -0.60 -3.85 1.24
C PRO A 269 0.55 -3.03 1.84
N GLY A 270 1.68 -3.68 2.14
CA GLY A 270 2.86 -3.02 2.71
C GLY A 270 2.70 -2.51 4.16
N LEU A 271 1.55 -2.70 4.80
CA LEU A 271 1.29 -2.37 6.20
C LEU A 271 1.28 -3.61 7.09
N ARG A 272 1.51 -3.41 8.38
CA ARG A 272 1.41 -4.45 9.41
C ARG A 272 0.67 -3.98 10.65
N SER A 273 0.29 -4.92 11.50
CA SER A 273 -0.19 -4.66 12.86
C SER A 273 0.39 -5.71 13.81
N GLU A 274 1.12 -5.23 14.83
CA GLU A 274 1.76 -6.08 15.85
C GLU A 274 0.87 -6.27 17.09
N ASN A 275 -0.08 -5.36 17.31
CA ASN A 275 -0.97 -5.32 18.48
C ASN A 275 -2.47 -5.41 18.12
N GLY A 276 -2.79 -5.64 16.83
CA GLY A 276 -4.14 -5.67 16.28
C GLY A 276 -4.98 -4.40 16.50
N GLN A 277 -4.34 -3.29 16.88
CA GLN A 277 -4.96 -1.98 17.04
C GLN A 277 -5.02 -1.28 15.68
N ALA A 278 -3.86 -0.81 15.21
CA ALA A 278 -3.73 0.01 14.02
C ALA A 278 -2.91 -0.73 12.95
N CYS A 279 -3.15 -0.39 11.68
CA CYS A 279 -2.22 -0.72 10.60
C CYS A 279 -1.22 0.43 10.42
N TYR A 280 0.07 0.11 10.32
CA TYR A 280 1.14 1.10 10.15
C TYR A 280 2.34 0.50 9.41
N SER A 281 3.35 1.34 9.15
CA SER A 281 4.68 0.93 8.71
C SER A 281 5.73 1.42 9.72
N ASP A 282 6.79 0.64 9.95
CA ASP A 282 8.01 1.07 10.68
C ASP A 282 9.03 1.72 9.73
N CYS A 283 8.54 2.27 8.62
CA CYS A 283 9.31 2.74 7.47
C CYS A 283 10.08 1.66 6.70
N ARG A 284 10.02 0.37 7.07
CA ARG A 284 10.61 -0.74 6.31
C ARG A 284 9.53 -1.45 5.51
N VAL A 285 9.41 -1.06 4.25
CA VAL A 285 8.34 -1.50 3.36
C VAL A 285 8.77 -2.75 2.61
N TYR A 286 8.05 -3.84 2.84
CA TYR A 286 8.21 -5.12 2.13
C TYR A 286 7.01 -5.30 1.18
N LEU A 287 7.25 -5.34 -0.12
CA LEU A 287 6.21 -5.49 -1.14
C LEU A 287 6.15 -6.94 -1.67
N GLN A 288 5.00 -7.35 -2.18
CA GLN A 288 4.75 -8.74 -2.62
C GLN A 288 5.68 -9.24 -3.75
N GLN A 289 6.40 -8.35 -4.42
CA GLN A 289 7.45 -8.66 -5.40
C GLN A 289 8.82 -9.02 -4.73
N GLY A 290 8.83 -9.15 -3.39
CA GLY A 290 10.04 -9.32 -2.58
C GLY A 290 10.96 -8.11 -2.59
N ASP A 291 10.51 -6.97 -3.12
CA ASP A 291 11.25 -5.71 -3.10
C ASP A 291 11.08 -5.03 -1.73
N GLU A 292 12.19 -4.52 -1.22
CA GLU A 292 12.33 -3.95 0.11
C GLU A 292 12.83 -2.50 0.00
N PHE A 293 12.26 -1.61 0.79
CA PHE A 293 12.63 -0.19 0.86
C PHE A 293 12.74 0.21 2.33
N ASP A 294 13.75 1.01 2.67
CA ASP A 294 13.96 1.47 4.05
C ASP A 294 13.98 3.00 4.11
N PHE A 295 12.92 3.56 4.68
CA PHE A 295 12.70 4.99 4.84
C PHE A 295 12.95 5.47 6.28
N HIS A 296 13.47 4.64 7.20
CA HIS A 296 13.57 4.98 8.63
C HIS A 296 14.48 6.18 8.96
N THR A 297 15.30 6.60 8.00
CA THR A 297 16.20 7.76 8.12
C THR A 297 15.55 9.08 7.70
N LEU A 298 14.32 9.07 7.19
CA LEU A 298 13.53 10.28 6.97
C LEU A 298 13.09 10.92 8.30
N PRO A 299 12.87 12.25 8.34
CA PRO A 299 12.37 12.90 9.53
C PRO A 299 10.93 12.45 9.87
N PRO A 300 10.52 12.42 11.16
CA PRO A 300 9.20 11.95 11.57
C PRO A 300 8.02 12.69 10.91
N TYR A 301 8.24 13.94 10.52
CA TYR A 301 7.43 14.64 9.53
C TYR A 301 8.31 15.60 8.69
N LEU A 302 7.84 15.96 7.50
CA LEU A 302 8.46 16.94 6.62
C LEU A 302 7.47 18.09 6.34
N GLU A 303 7.97 19.32 6.42
CA GLU A 303 7.26 20.51 5.96
C GLU A 303 7.49 20.71 4.46
N VAL A 304 6.42 20.78 3.67
CA VAL A 304 6.44 21.02 2.23
C VAL A 304 5.69 22.31 1.92
N ARG A 305 6.37 23.27 1.29
CA ARG A 305 5.80 24.57 0.92
C ARG A 305 5.27 24.55 -0.51
N GLY A 306 4.01 24.93 -0.66
CA GLY A 306 3.37 25.12 -1.95
C GLY A 306 3.85 26.36 -2.69
N ARG A 307 3.33 26.56 -3.91
CA ARG A 307 3.65 27.74 -4.72
C ARG A 307 3.05 29.00 -4.08
N LYS A 308 3.67 30.16 -4.38
CA LYS A 308 3.09 31.46 -4.09
C LYS A 308 1.88 31.70 -4.99
N LEU A 309 0.77 32.03 -4.38
CA LEU A 309 -0.52 32.34 -5.00
C LEU A 309 -0.94 33.75 -4.58
N PHE A 310 -1.92 34.32 -5.27
CA PHE A 310 -2.44 35.65 -4.99
C PHE A 310 -3.96 35.64 -5.02
N THR A 311 -4.60 36.35 -4.10
CA THR A 311 -6.04 36.62 -4.15
C THR A 311 -6.37 37.62 -5.27
N ALA A 312 -7.65 37.78 -5.60
CA ALA A 312 -8.11 38.86 -6.49
C ALA A 312 -7.76 40.28 -5.97
N SER A 313 -7.49 40.44 -4.67
CA SER A 313 -6.99 41.67 -4.04
C SER A 313 -5.45 41.81 -4.07
N GLY A 314 -4.73 40.92 -4.78
CA GLY A 314 -3.27 40.93 -4.85
C GLY A 314 -2.56 40.46 -3.56
N THR A 315 -3.28 39.91 -2.60
CA THR A 315 -2.72 39.42 -1.33
C THR A 315 -2.02 38.08 -1.57
N GLN A 316 -0.69 38.03 -1.36
CA GLN A 316 0.07 36.78 -1.51
C GLN A 316 -0.34 35.77 -0.43
N TYR A 317 -0.48 34.50 -0.78
CA TYR A 317 -0.59 33.38 0.15
C TYR A 317 0.14 32.14 -0.41
N TYR A 318 0.32 31.10 0.40
CA TYR A 318 0.78 29.79 -0.05
C TYR A 318 0.31 28.72 0.94
N HIS A 319 0.19 27.47 0.50
CA HIS A 319 -0.10 26.36 1.39
C HIS A 319 1.18 25.76 1.97
N VAL A 320 1.11 25.32 3.22
CA VAL A 320 2.15 24.53 3.89
C VAL A 320 1.55 23.20 4.31
N PHE A 321 2.17 22.12 3.85
CA PHE A 321 1.74 20.75 4.11
C PHE A 321 2.74 20.10 5.08
N ASN A 322 2.27 19.56 6.20
CA ASN A 322 3.09 18.72 7.08
C ASN A 322 2.74 17.26 6.82
N ILE A 323 3.75 16.46 6.48
CA ILE A 323 3.64 15.10 5.95
C ILE A 323 4.42 14.12 6.81
N SER A 324 3.79 13.04 7.26
CA SER A 324 4.42 11.93 7.97
C SER A 324 4.25 10.62 7.19
N LEU A 325 5.38 9.99 6.81
CA LEU A 325 5.36 8.95 5.75
C LEU A 325 4.89 7.56 6.22
N CYS A 326 5.15 7.17 7.47
CA CYS A 326 5.05 5.75 7.89
C CYS A 326 3.84 5.45 8.80
N GLY A 327 3.09 6.46 9.22
CA GLY A 327 1.94 6.30 10.11
C GLY A 327 2.27 6.17 11.61
N ASN A 328 3.54 5.92 11.98
CA ASN A 328 4.08 5.92 13.34
C ASN A 328 3.18 5.20 14.37
N GLU A 329 3.03 3.88 14.26
CA GLU A 329 2.15 3.09 15.15
C GLU A 329 0.67 3.54 15.14
N GLY A 330 0.21 4.11 14.02
CA GLY A 330 -1.12 4.72 13.91
C GLY A 330 -1.25 6.06 14.66
N LYS A 331 -0.14 6.70 15.04
CA LYS A 331 -0.12 7.97 15.78
C LYS A 331 0.17 9.12 14.82
N PRO A 332 -0.70 10.13 14.71
CA PRO A 332 -0.45 11.30 13.87
C PRO A 332 0.65 12.17 14.49
N VAL A 333 1.73 12.36 13.75
CA VAL A 333 2.91 13.16 14.16
C VAL A 333 2.96 14.50 13.42
N ALA A 334 2.32 14.62 12.25
CA ALA A 334 2.16 15.91 11.59
C ALA A 334 1.10 16.75 12.34
N ALA A 335 1.42 18.03 12.57
CA ALA A 335 0.53 19.00 13.19
C ALA A 335 0.46 20.28 12.36
N CYS A 336 -0.73 20.87 12.27
CA CYS A 336 -1.01 22.10 11.53
C CYS A 336 -1.87 23.01 12.41
N GLY A 337 -1.33 24.17 12.79
CA GLY A 337 -1.96 25.09 13.74
C GLY A 337 -2.35 26.43 13.11
N ASN A 338 -3.50 26.96 13.53
CA ASN A 338 -3.88 28.35 13.22
C ASN A 338 -3.16 29.32 14.18
N ASN A 339 -2.72 30.47 13.68
CA ASN A 339 -2.03 31.53 14.44
C ASN A 339 -2.80 32.86 14.39
N VAL A 340 -4.14 32.77 14.45
CA VAL A 340 -5.08 33.90 14.51
C VAL A 340 -6.19 33.59 15.52
N THR A 341 -6.44 34.54 16.41
CA THR A 341 -7.76 34.75 16.99
C THR A 341 -8.64 35.49 15.99
N TYR A 342 -9.69 34.85 15.50
CA TYR A 342 -10.74 35.54 14.76
C TYR A 342 -11.64 36.31 15.73
N HIS A 343 -11.92 37.58 15.45
CA HIS A 343 -13.00 38.32 16.14
C HIS A 343 -14.38 37.94 15.59
N MET A 344 -14.68 36.65 15.66
CA MET A 344 -16.03 36.08 15.69
C MET A 344 -16.29 35.65 17.14
N GLN A 345 -17.53 35.33 17.51
CA GLN A 345 -17.84 34.90 18.89
C GLN A 345 -17.61 33.38 19.10
N ASP A 346 -16.62 32.82 18.40
CA ASP A 346 -16.12 31.46 18.56
C ASP A 346 -14.73 31.51 19.24
N GLU A 347 -14.63 31.08 20.49
CA GLU A 347 -13.35 30.93 21.19
C GLU A 347 -12.60 29.66 20.71
N PHE A 348 -12.19 29.64 19.43
CA PHE A 348 -11.34 28.60 18.86
C PHE A 348 -9.94 28.62 19.50
N SER A 349 -9.80 27.88 20.60
CA SER A 349 -8.59 27.80 21.40
C SER A 349 -7.44 27.09 20.67
N GLY A 350 -6.59 27.86 19.98
CA GLY A 350 -5.28 27.40 19.48
C GLY A 350 -5.36 26.18 18.58
N ASP A 351 -6.22 26.23 17.56
CA ASP A 351 -6.71 25.07 16.82
C ASP A 351 -5.58 24.34 16.04
N ASN A 352 -5.07 23.26 16.65
CA ASN A 352 -3.94 22.45 16.18
C ASN A 352 -4.43 21.09 15.68
N VAL A 353 -4.68 21.00 14.38
CA VAL A 353 -5.04 19.75 13.70
C VAL A 353 -3.87 18.79 13.71
N ARG A 354 -4.09 17.52 14.10
CA ARG A 354 -3.09 16.45 14.06
C ARG A 354 -3.58 15.30 13.16
N SER A 355 -2.78 14.92 12.18
CA SER A 355 -3.05 13.81 11.27
C SER A 355 -1.73 13.23 10.73
N GLN A 356 -1.76 12.36 9.71
CA GLN A 356 -0.54 11.93 9.02
C GLN A 356 -0.14 12.92 7.92
N VAL A 357 -1.13 13.51 7.24
CA VAL A 357 -0.94 14.66 6.34
C VAL A 357 -1.93 15.76 6.69
N CYS A 358 -1.46 16.97 6.92
CA CYS A 358 -2.27 18.16 7.15
C CYS A 358 -1.78 19.37 6.33
N ARG A 359 -2.60 20.41 6.21
CA ARG A 359 -2.31 21.65 5.48
C ARG A 359 -2.81 22.89 6.21
N SER A 360 -1.94 23.87 6.42
CA SER A 360 -2.31 25.26 6.76
C SER A 360 -2.16 26.18 5.54
N THR A 361 -2.95 27.25 5.48
CA THR A 361 -2.75 28.36 4.53
C THR A 361 -1.93 29.45 5.22
N ILE A 362 -0.83 29.87 4.61
CA ILE A 362 0.04 30.92 5.13
C ILE A 362 -0.11 32.21 4.32
N VAL A 363 -0.48 33.29 5.00
CA VAL A 363 -0.40 34.66 4.46
C VAL A 363 0.84 35.33 5.06
N PRO A 364 1.87 35.66 4.27
CA PRO A 364 3.05 36.34 4.79
C PRO A 364 2.72 37.80 5.15
N SER A 365 3.45 38.32 6.14
CA SER A 365 3.43 39.72 6.52
C SER A 365 3.95 40.63 5.40
N GLN A 366 3.39 41.84 5.30
CA GLN A 366 3.80 42.84 4.30
C GLN A 366 4.97 43.73 4.77
N GLN A 367 5.38 43.61 6.04
CA GLN A 367 6.54 44.28 6.63
C GLN A 367 7.53 43.22 7.13
N ALA A 368 8.77 43.26 6.63
CA ALA A 368 9.75 42.20 6.83
C ALA A 368 10.22 42.02 8.28
N ASP A 369 10.17 43.09 9.08
CA ASP A 369 10.91 43.17 10.35
C ASP A 369 10.07 43.00 11.62
N ILE A 370 8.73 42.94 11.52
CA ILE A 370 7.82 43.03 12.70
C ILE A 370 6.72 41.95 12.71
N GLY A 371 6.17 41.55 11.56
CA GLY A 371 5.01 40.64 11.52
C GLY A 371 5.40 39.16 11.37
N SER A 372 4.99 38.31 12.31
CA SER A 372 4.98 36.85 12.11
C SER A 372 4.02 36.45 10.98
N PRO A 373 4.35 35.42 10.16
CA PRO A 373 3.43 34.95 9.11
C PRO A 373 2.13 34.40 9.69
N LEU A 374 1.02 34.66 9.01
CA LEU A 374 -0.33 34.33 9.46
C LEU A 374 -0.70 32.91 9.00
N ALA A 375 -0.89 31.98 9.94
CA ALA A 375 -1.38 30.63 9.64
C ALA A 375 -2.90 30.56 9.85
N ILE A 376 -3.64 30.20 8.79
CA ILE A 376 -5.11 30.11 8.77
C ILE A 376 -5.57 28.78 8.16
N GLN A 377 -6.83 28.40 8.40
CA GLN A 377 -7.49 27.26 7.74
C GLN A 377 -6.70 25.94 7.80
N SER A 378 -6.18 25.57 8.96
CA SER A 378 -5.54 24.28 9.17
C SER A 378 -6.53 23.13 9.00
N VAL A 379 -6.21 22.14 8.16
CA VAL A 379 -7.06 20.99 7.84
C VAL A 379 -6.26 19.69 7.75
N SER A 380 -6.84 18.56 8.14
CA SER A 380 -6.28 17.24 7.82
C SER A 380 -6.59 16.89 6.36
N LEU A 381 -5.68 16.21 5.67
CA LEU A 381 -5.81 15.66 4.31
C LEU A 381 -5.61 14.13 4.26
N GLY A 382 -5.27 13.52 5.40
CA GLY A 382 -5.01 12.10 5.55
C GLY A 382 -4.78 11.75 7.01
N ASP A 383 -5.77 11.13 7.65
CA ASP A 383 -5.77 10.77 9.07
C ASP A 383 -5.13 9.40 9.31
N GLU A 384 -5.32 8.48 8.37
CA GLU A 384 -4.82 7.10 8.41
C GLU A 384 -4.07 6.75 7.12
N LEU A 385 -3.02 5.92 7.24
CA LEU A 385 -2.29 5.32 6.12
C LEU A 385 -2.95 3.98 5.79
N ILE A 386 -3.53 3.84 4.60
CA ILE A 386 -4.40 2.70 4.23
C ILE A 386 -3.71 1.65 3.35
N GLY A 387 -2.57 1.96 2.75
CA GLY A 387 -1.78 1.01 1.96
C GLY A 387 -0.52 1.61 1.33
N ILE A 388 0.44 0.74 1.02
CA ILE A 388 1.69 1.04 0.32
C ILE A 388 1.88 0.02 -0.80
N THR A 389 2.03 0.46 -2.05
CA THR A 389 2.12 -0.44 -3.21
C THR A 389 2.80 0.18 -4.43
N THR A 390 3.31 -0.66 -5.34
CA THR A 390 3.80 -0.29 -6.69
C THR A 390 2.68 -0.17 -7.72
N ARG A 391 1.40 -0.42 -7.33
CA ARG A 391 0.24 -0.22 -8.20
C ARG A 391 -0.17 1.25 -8.23
N PRO A 392 -0.54 1.81 -9.39
CA PRO A 392 -0.92 3.22 -9.53
C PRO A 392 -2.31 3.55 -8.97
N SER A 393 -3.03 2.58 -8.39
CA SER A 393 -4.32 2.80 -7.75
C SER A 393 -4.59 1.79 -6.63
N TYR A 394 -5.33 2.22 -5.62
CA TYR A 394 -5.74 1.41 -4.47
C TYR A 394 -6.98 2.01 -3.79
N ASN A 395 -7.98 1.18 -3.48
CA ASN A 395 -9.19 1.58 -2.73
C ASN A 395 -9.86 2.86 -3.29
N ASP A 396 -10.22 2.84 -4.57
CA ASP A 396 -10.81 3.97 -5.34
C ASP A 396 -9.97 5.28 -5.36
N ILE A 397 -8.69 5.23 -4.98
CA ILE A 397 -7.75 6.36 -5.05
C ILE A 397 -6.71 6.07 -6.14
N ASP A 398 -6.64 6.94 -7.14
CA ASP A 398 -5.68 6.88 -8.25
C ASP A 398 -4.46 7.79 -7.99
N VAL A 399 -3.28 7.38 -8.47
CA VAL A 399 -2.10 8.23 -8.60
C VAL A 399 -2.31 9.17 -9.80
N LEU A 400 -2.06 10.47 -9.61
CA LEU A 400 -2.13 11.47 -10.68
C LEU A 400 -1.23 11.08 -11.86
N LYS A 401 -1.78 11.12 -13.08
CA LYS A 401 -1.11 10.67 -14.31
C LYS A 401 0.24 11.35 -14.58
N GLU A 402 0.42 12.60 -14.13
CA GLU A 402 1.69 13.34 -14.19
C GLU A 402 2.83 12.65 -13.40
N PHE A 403 2.48 11.94 -12.32
CA PHE A 403 3.40 11.30 -11.39
C PHE A 403 3.61 9.81 -11.65
N LEU A 404 3.05 9.26 -12.74
CA LEU A 404 3.36 7.90 -13.16
C LEU A 404 4.79 7.81 -13.74
N PRO A 405 5.46 6.64 -13.67
CA PRO A 405 6.76 6.43 -14.30
C PRO A 405 6.63 6.39 -15.83
N GLY A 406 7.63 6.94 -16.53
CA GLY A 406 7.70 6.91 -17.98
C GLY A 406 8.05 5.52 -18.55
N PRO A 407 7.88 5.28 -19.87
CA PRO A 407 8.25 4.00 -20.49
C PRO A 407 9.70 3.60 -20.19
N GLY A 408 9.89 2.39 -19.67
CA GLY A 408 11.21 1.85 -19.29
C GLY A 408 11.77 2.35 -17.95
N GLN A 409 11.06 3.22 -17.21
CA GLN A 409 11.42 3.56 -15.84
C GLN A 409 10.97 2.46 -14.86
N LYS A 410 11.62 2.38 -13.70
CA LYS A 410 11.20 1.47 -12.61
C LYS A 410 9.87 1.94 -12.01
N PRO A 411 9.05 1.03 -11.44
CA PRO A 411 7.87 1.43 -10.69
C PRO A 411 8.27 2.26 -9.46
N ASP A 412 7.48 3.29 -9.17
CA ASP A 412 7.56 4.05 -7.92
C ASP A 412 6.82 3.31 -6.79
N VAL A 413 6.99 3.77 -5.55
CA VAL A 413 6.23 3.26 -4.39
C VAL A 413 5.22 4.30 -3.95
N HIS A 414 3.94 3.96 -3.99
CA HIS A 414 2.84 4.87 -3.66
C HIS A 414 2.29 4.56 -2.26
N PHE A 415 2.27 5.58 -1.39
CA PHE A 415 1.66 5.56 -0.06
C PHE A 415 0.29 6.25 -0.15
N PHE A 416 -0.77 5.53 0.23
CA PHE A 416 -2.15 6.00 0.16
C PHE A 416 -2.69 6.31 1.56
N TYR A 417 -3.24 7.51 1.73
CA TYR A 417 -3.84 8.00 2.96
C TYR A 417 -5.29 8.41 2.74
N TYR A 418 -6.07 8.33 3.80
CA TYR A 418 -7.49 8.66 3.78
C TYR A 418 -7.89 9.48 5.02
N SER A 419 -8.83 10.40 4.83
CA SER A 419 -9.52 11.16 5.87
C SER A 419 -11.02 10.94 5.66
N ALA A 420 -11.63 10.13 6.52
CA ALA A 420 -13.04 9.77 6.41
C ALA A 420 -14.01 10.94 6.65
N THR A 421 -13.51 12.07 7.16
CA THR A 421 -14.28 13.28 7.46
C THR A 421 -14.75 13.94 6.16
N PRO A 422 -16.06 13.91 5.84
CA PRO A 422 -16.59 14.50 4.61
C PRO A 422 -16.56 16.03 4.68
N THR A 423 -16.57 16.67 3.52
CA THR A 423 -16.79 18.12 3.40
C THR A 423 -17.92 18.41 2.40
N GLN A 424 -18.35 19.67 2.29
CA GLN A 424 -19.37 20.09 1.33
C GLN A 424 -19.02 19.71 -0.12
N ALA A 425 -17.74 19.80 -0.51
CA ALA A 425 -17.25 19.32 -1.80
C ALA A 425 -16.95 17.81 -1.79
N CYS A 426 -16.29 17.33 -0.74
CA CYS A 426 -15.72 15.99 -0.68
C CYS A 426 -16.64 15.03 0.09
N LEU A 427 -17.73 14.63 -0.58
CA LEU A 427 -18.80 13.81 0.01
C LEU A 427 -18.36 12.40 0.45
N LYS A 428 -17.24 11.89 -0.08
CA LYS A 428 -16.58 10.61 0.26
C LYS A 428 -15.37 10.80 1.21
N GLY A 429 -15.24 11.92 1.91
CA GLY A 429 -13.98 12.24 2.60
C GLY A 429 -12.88 12.63 1.61
N ARG A 430 -11.62 12.62 2.06
CA ARG A 430 -10.46 13.14 1.29
C ARG A 430 -9.31 12.13 1.29
N ALA A 431 -8.51 12.16 0.23
CA ALA A 431 -7.41 11.24 0.02
C ALA A 431 -6.09 11.99 -0.23
N THR A 432 -4.99 11.42 0.24
CA THR A 432 -3.64 11.88 -0.11
C THR A 432 -2.81 10.72 -0.63
N THR A 433 -2.09 10.93 -1.73
CA THR A 433 -1.20 9.94 -2.34
C THR A 433 0.22 10.51 -2.46
N ILE A 434 1.18 9.85 -1.80
CA ILE A 434 2.59 10.22 -1.85
C ILE A 434 3.33 9.19 -2.69
N THR A 435 3.92 9.64 -3.80
CA THR A 435 4.68 8.80 -4.72
C THR A 435 6.17 8.96 -4.43
N MET A 436 6.79 7.91 -3.93
CA MET A 436 8.23 7.84 -3.65
C MET A 436 8.97 7.36 -4.91
N ARG A 437 9.78 8.23 -5.51
CA ARG A 437 10.53 7.98 -6.75
C ARG A 437 12.04 7.91 -6.48
N CYS A 438 12.67 6.82 -6.92
CA CYS A 438 14.11 6.60 -6.84
C CYS A 438 14.90 7.68 -7.59
N ASP A 439 15.71 8.45 -6.87
CA ASP A 439 16.71 9.35 -7.45
C ASP A 439 18.02 9.25 -6.65
N LYS A 440 19.02 8.57 -7.23
CA LYS A 440 20.35 8.36 -6.60
C LYS A 440 21.11 9.66 -6.32
N ASN A 441 20.82 10.73 -7.06
CA ASN A 441 21.55 11.99 -6.98
C ASN A 441 20.94 12.93 -5.93
N ALA A 442 19.73 12.63 -5.46
CA ALA A 442 19.08 13.32 -4.36
C ALA A 442 19.64 12.85 -3.00
N GLY A 443 19.73 13.77 -2.04
CA GLY A 443 20.07 13.42 -0.65
C GLY A 443 18.98 12.56 0.01
N ALA A 444 19.24 12.06 1.23
CA ALA A 444 18.32 11.17 1.96
C ALA A 444 16.89 11.75 2.11
N ASN A 445 16.78 13.02 2.53
CA ASN A 445 15.48 13.71 2.62
C ASN A 445 14.91 14.10 1.24
N GLY A 446 15.74 14.12 0.20
CA GLY A 446 15.32 14.32 -1.18
C GLY A 446 14.67 15.68 -1.47
N SER A 447 13.66 15.66 -2.35
CA SER A 447 12.79 16.81 -2.65
C SER A 447 11.36 16.35 -2.89
N VAL A 448 10.37 17.14 -2.44
CA VAL A 448 8.94 16.90 -2.71
C VAL A 448 8.44 17.94 -3.71
N ALA A 449 7.75 17.47 -4.74
CA ALA A 449 7.11 18.29 -5.76
C ALA A 449 5.57 18.13 -5.72
N LEU A 450 4.88 19.26 -5.88
CA LEU A 450 3.44 19.32 -6.19
C LEU A 450 3.24 19.21 -7.72
N PRO A 451 2.05 18.82 -8.20
CA PRO A 451 1.75 18.73 -9.63
C PRO A 451 1.98 20.06 -10.37
N THR A 452 2.39 19.97 -11.63
CA THR A 452 2.44 21.13 -12.52
C THR A 452 1.07 21.45 -13.10
N SER A 453 0.18 20.46 -13.25
CA SER A 453 -1.21 20.69 -13.64
C SER A 453 -2.05 21.37 -12.55
N CYS A 454 -1.72 21.13 -11.27
CA CYS A 454 -2.56 21.45 -10.12
C CYS A 454 -1.68 21.96 -8.95
N PRO A 455 -1.36 23.27 -8.91
CA PRO A 455 -0.32 23.83 -8.04
C PRO A 455 -0.63 23.79 -6.53
N ASP A 456 -1.90 23.58 -6.16
CA ASP A 456 -2.38 23.39 -4.79
C ASP A 456 -2.22 21.94 -4.28
N GLY A 457 -1.63 21.05 -5.06
CA GLY A 457 -1.51 19.62 -4.74
C GLY A 457 -2.74 18.79 -5.10
N THR A 458 -3.87 19.42 -5.40
CA THR A 458 -5.16 18.78 -5.72
C THR A 458 -5.78 19.39 -6.98
N CYS A 459 -6.46 18.57 -7.78
CA CYS A 459 -7.15 18.97 -9.00
C CYS A 459 -8.68 19.06 -8.85
N ASP A 460 -9.22 18.43 -7.80
CA ASP A 460 -10.66 18.25 -7.50
C ASP A 460 -11.05 18.82 -6.13
N GLY A 461 -10.08 19.24 -5.31
CA GLY A 461 -10.26 19.67 -3.92
C GLY A 461 -10.27 18.52 -2.90
N CYS A 462 -10.21 17.27 -3.35
CA CYS A 462 -10.45 16.07 -2.53
C CYS A 462 -9.31 15.06 -2.56
N SER A 463 -8.61 14.96 -3.69
CA SER A 463 -7.50 14.07 -3.98
C SER A 463 -6.21 14.89 -4.04
N PHE A 464 -5.29 14.64 -3.11
CA PHE A 464 -4.02 15.36 -2.99
C PHE A 464 -2.84 14.47 -3.40
N HIS A 465 -1.90 15.02 -4.15
CA HIS A 465 -0.80 14.25 -4.75
C HIS A 465 0.56 14.91 -4.51
N PHE A 466 1.54 14.12 -4.09
CA PHE A 466 2.92 14.56 -3.86
C PHE A 466 3.89 13.60 -4.54
N LEU A 467 4.94 14.11 -5.19
CA LEU A 467 6.02 13.33 -5.79
C LEU A 467 7.33 13.59 -5.05
N TRP A 468 7.75 12.64 -4.23
CA TRP A 468 8.96 12.70 -3.40
C TRP A 468 10.11 11.96 -4.09
N ARG A 469 11.09 12.70 -4.61
CA ARG A 469 12.32 12.14 -5.19
C ARG A 469 13.39 12.03 -4.11
N THR A 470 13.88 10.82 -3.84
CA THR A 470 14.94 10.56 -2.85
C THR A 470 15.74 9.31 -3.22
N ALA A 471 17.01 9.24 -2.80
CA ALA A 471 17.81 8.02 -2.91
C ALA A 471 17.19 6.84 -2.13
N LEU A 472 16.47 7.11 -1.03
CA LEU A 472 15.81 6.08 -0.20
C LEU A 472 14.65 5.36 -0.91
N ALA A 473 14.08 5.98 -1.95
CA ALA A 473 13.04 5.37 -2.77
C ALA A 473 13.61 4.39 -3.83
N CYS A 474 14.92 4.20 -3.87
CA CYS A 474 15.54 3.10 -4.61
C CYS A 474 15.47 1.82 -3.77
N ARG A 475 14.98 0.70 -4.35
CA ARG A 475 14.89 -0.57 -3.62
C ARG A 475 16.24 -1.04 -3.08
N ILE A 476 16.24 -1.76 -1.96
CA ILE A 476 17.41 -2.44 -1.41
C ILE A 476 17.85 -3.57 -2.36
N CYS A 477 19.15 -3.82 -2.43
CA CYS A 477 19.71 -4.87 -3.27
C CYS A 477 19.40 -6.28 -2.74
N LYS A 478 18.83 -7.10 -3.61
CA LYS A 478 18.79 -8.56 -3.52
C LYS A 478 20.16 -9.13 -3.89
N PRO A 479 20.51 -10.37 -3.50
CA PRO A 479 21.78 -11.00 -3.88
C PRO A 479 22.02 -11.01 -5.40
N ASP A 480 20.96 -11.20 -6.19
CA ASP A 480 21.00 -11.33 -7.65
C ASP A 480 21.23 -9.98 -8.38
N ASP A 481 21.16 -8.85 -7.67
CA ASP A 481 21.39 -7.52 -8.26
C ASP A 481 22.87 -7.16 -8.39
N TYR A 482 23.76 -7.92 -7.74
CA TYR A 482 25.19 -7.65 -7.69
C TYR A 482 25.93 -8.38 -8.81
N GLN A 483 26.62 -7.61 -9.66
CA GLN A 483 27.62 -8.14 -10.57
C GLN A 483 28.99 -8.13 -9.91
N VAL A 484 29.73 -9.24 -10.06
CA VAL A 484 31.04 -9.43 -9.41
C VAL A 484 32.17 -9.11 -10.40
N VAL A 485 32.76 -7.92 -10.27
CA VAL A 485 33.96 -7.52 -11.00
C VAL A 485 35.18 -8.12 -10.31
N LYS A 486 35.99 -8.87 -11.06
CA LYS A 486 37.23 -9.47 -10.54
C LYS A 486 38.39 -8.50 -10.77
N GLY A 487 39.00 -8.03 -9.68
CA GLY A 487 40.23 -7.24 -9.72
C GLY A 487 41.46 -8.10 -10.06
N GLU A 488 42.65 -7.51 -9.95
CA GLU A 488 43.90 -8.20 -10.23
C GLU A 488 44.27 -9.24 -9.16
N CYS A 489 45.11 -10.20 -9.54
CA CYS A 489 45.64 -11.24 -8.64
C CYS A 489 47.02 -10.80 -8.12
N VAL A 490 47.07 -10.28 -6.89
CA VAL A 490 48.31 -9.74 -6.29
C VAL A 490 48.70 -10.63 -5.10
N SER A 491 49.95 -11.10 -5.08
CA SER A 491 50.48 -11.98 -4.01
C SER A 491 49.62 -13.22 -3.71
N GLY A 492 48.94 -13.77 -4.73
CA GLY A 492 48.04 -14.92 -4.60
C GLY A 492 46.64 -14.61 -4.08
N VAL A 493 46.27 -13.33 -3.92
CA VAL A 493 44.94 -12.88 -3.50
C VAL A 493 44.32 -11.95 -4.54
N GLN A 494 43.07 -12.21 -4.90
CA GLN A 494 42.25 -11.41 -5.81
C GLN A 494 41.15 -10.69 -5.01
N LYS A 495 40.91 -9.41 -5.31
CA LYS A 495 39.76 -8.67 -4.78
C LYS A 495 38.56 -8.79 -5.72
N LEU A 496 37.42 -9.20 -5.19
CA LEU A 496 36.13 -9.25 -5.86
C LEU A 496 35.33 -8.01 -5.47
N HIS A 497 34.97 -7.17 -6.43
CA HIS A 497 34.19 -5.95 -6.24
C HIS A 497 32.74 -6.20 -6.64
N TYR A 498 31.82 -6.03 -5.70
CA TYR A 498 30.38 -6.23 -5.90
C TYR A 498 29.73 -4.90 -6.29
N ILE A 499 29.37 -4.74 -7.56
CA ILE A 499 28.72 -3.54 -8.09
C ILE A 499 27.23 -3.81 -8.35
N SER A 500 26.38 -2.79 -8.24
CA SER A 500 24.98 -2.86 -8.65
C SER A 500 24.74 -2.00 -9.90
N PRO A 501 24.70 -2.59 -11.11
CA PRO A 501 24.34 -1.86 -12.33
C PRO A 501 22.89 -1.37 -12.26
N GLN A 502 21.99 -2.18 -11.67
CA GLN A 502 20.60 -1.80 -11.46
C GLN A 502 20.42 -0.64 -10.48
N GLY A 503 21.42 -0.32 -9.65
CA GLY A 503 21.38 0.86 -8.79
C GLY A 503 20.42 0.77 -7.61
N CYS A 504 20.31 -0.41 -7.01
CA CYS A 504 19.66 -0.59 -5.72
C CYS A 504 20.57 -0.09 -4.56
N ILE A 505 20.00 0.10 -3.38
CA ILE A 505 20.76 0.52 -2.18
C ILE A 505 21.42 -0.72 -1.54
N PRO A 506 22.73 -0.70 -1.24
CA PRO A 506 23.39 -1.77 -0.50
C PRO A 506 22.92 -1.82 0.96
N ARG A 507 22.89 -3.01 1.56
CA ARG A 507 22.67 -3.17 3.02
C ARG A 507 23.94 -2.79 3.79
N GLY A 508 23.81 -1.85 4.73
CA GLY A 508 24.88 -1.43 5.65
C GLY A 508 25.82 -0.36 5.10
N SER A 509 26.79 0.04 5.92
CA SER A 509 27.81 1.04 5.57
C SER A 509 28.75 0.53 4.48
N ALA A 510 28.85 1.26 3.37
CA ALA A 510 29.53 0.82 2.16
C ALA A 510 31.07 0.88 2.27
N ALA A 511 31.67 -0.26 2.64
CA ALA A 511 33.07 -0.58 2.36
C ALA A 511 33.26 -2.11 2.32
N ASP A 512 33.13 -2.77 3.48
CA ASP A 512 33.51 -4.17 3.66
C ASP A 512 32.57 -5.16 2.97
N THR A 513 31.28 -4.83 2.85
CA THR A 513 30.30 -5.66 2.12
C THR A 513 30.49 -5.64 0.60
N MET A 514 31.22 -4.65 0.06
CA MET A 514 31.44 -4.50 -1.39
C MET A 514 32.74 -5.12 -1.90
N THR A 515 33.68 -5.50 -1.02
CA THR A 515 34.94 -6.13 -1.44
C THR A 515 35.23 -7.42 -0.68
N ARG A 516 35.38 -8.53 -1.41
CA ARG A 516 35.72 -9.84 -0.85
C ARG A 516 37.02 -10.36 -1.43
N THR A 517 37.89 -10.91 -0.59
CA THR A 517 39.12 -11.56 -1.05
C THR A 517 38.88 -13.03 -1.42
N GLN A 518 39.54 -13.50 -2.48
CA GLN A 518 39.58 -14.91 -2.88
C GLN A 518 41.03 -15.29 -3.28
N PRO A 519 41.52 -16.50 -2.93
CA PRO A 519 42.82 -16.97 -3.43
C PRO A 519 42.81 -17.16 -4.95
N CYS A 520 43.93 -16.83 -5.61
CA CYS A 520 44.08 -16.83 -7.05
C CYS A 520 45.50 -17.28 -7.47
N SER A 521 45.68 -17.63 -8.75
CA SER A 521 47.00 -17.84 -9.34
C SER A 521 47.20 -16.94 -10.56
N VAL A 522 48.30 -16.20 -10.60
CA VAL A 522 48.65 -15.31 -11.72
C VAL A 522 48.87 -16.09 -13.02
N ILE A 523 49.39 -17.33 -12.91
CA ILE A 523 49.56 -18.23 -14.05
C ILE A 523 48.30 -19.10 -14.19
N PRO A 524 47.65 -19.18 -15.37
CA PRO A 524 46.57 -20.13 -15.62
C PRO A 524 47.14 -21.56 -15.69
N ARG A 525 46.42 -22.55 -15.13
CA ARG A 525 46.89 -23.95 -15.05
C ARG A 525 47.35 -24.54 -16.39
N GLN A 526 46.71 -24.17 -17.50
CA GLN A 526 47.10 -24.61 -18.85
C GLN A 526 48.54 -24.22 -19.19
N LEU A 527 48.96 -22.99 -18.84
CA LEU A 527 50.31 -22.51 -19.11
C LEU A 527 51.34 -23.18 -18.17
N GLN A 528 50.97 -23.48 -16.92
CA GLN A 528 51.83 -24.28 -16.03
C GLN A 528 52.12 -25.68 -16.59
N ILE A 529 51.10 -26.34 -17.17
CA ILE A 529 51.25 -27.64 -17.83
C ILE A 529 52.16 -27.54 -19.06
N ILE A 530 51.97 -26.52 -19.91
CA ILE A 530 52.82 -26.29 -21.10
C ILE A 530 54.28 -26.06 -20.70
N ILE A 531 54.54 -25.25 -19.66
CA ILE A 531 55.90 -25.01 -19.15
C ILE A 531 56.51 -26.32 -18.62
N ALA A 532 55.77 -27.12 -17.86
CA ALA A 532 56.25 -28.41 -17.35
C ALA A 532 56.60 -29.39 -18.48
N ILE A 533 55.78 -29.48 -19.52
CA ILE A 533 56.03 -30.30 -20.71
C ILE A 533 57.26 -29.80 -21.47
N GLY A 534 57.40 -28.48 -21.66
CA GLY A 534 58.55 -27.86 -22.33
C GLY A 534 59.88 -28.11 -21.61
N VAL A 535 59.89 -27.97 -20.27
CA VAL A 535 61.06 -28.30 -19.44
C VAL A 535 61.37 -29.81 -19.51
N GLY A 536 60.36 -30.68 -19.44
CA GLY A 536 60.54 -32.12 -19.57
C GLY A 536 61.16 -32.54 -20.92
N LEU A 537 60.67 -31.98 -22.02
CA LEU A 537 61.23 -32.18 -23.36
C LEU A 537 62.66 -31.63 -23.48
N GLY A 538 62.94 -30.46 -22.92
CA GLY A 538 64.29 -29.88 -22.91
C GLY A 538 65.31 -30.76 -22.18
N VAL A 539 64.94 -31.29 -21.00
CA VAL A 539 65.78 -32.23 -20.24
C VAL A 539 65.97 -33.55 -21.00
N LEU A 540 64.92 -34.06 -21.65
CA LEU A 540 65.00 -35.29 -22.45
C LEU A 540 65.91 -35.12 -23.66
N LEU A 541 65.81 -34.01 -24.40
CA LEU A 541 66.68 -33.69 -25.53
C LEU A 541 68.15 -33.49 -25.09
N PHE A 542 68.39 -32.86 -23.94
CA PHE A 542 69.74 -32.74 -23.37
C PHE A 542 70.30 -34.12 -22.97
N GLY A 543 69.48 -34.98 -22.36
CA GLY A 543 69.84 -36.37 -22.07
C GLY A 543 70.20 -37.17 -23.32
N LEU A 544 69.44 -37.00 -24.41
CA LEU A 544 69.76 -37.60 -25.71
C LEU A 544 71.07 -37.06 -26.31
N LEU A 545 71.34 -35.76 -26.23
CA LEU A 545 72.61 -35.17 -26.68
C LEU A 545 73.80 -35.75 -25.90
N VAL A 546 73.72 -35.85 -24.57
CA VAL A 546 74.75 -36.47 -23.74
C VAL A 546 74.92 -37.96 -24.07
N TYR A 547 73.82 -38.68 -24.32
CA TYR A 547 73.85 -40.08 -24.75
C TYR A 547 74.52 -40.25 -26.13
N PHE A 548 74.17 -39.45 -27.13
CA PHE A 548 74.78 -39.49 -28.45
C PHE A 548 76.27 -39.09 -28.40
N TRP A 549 76.64 -38.06 -27.64
CA TRP A 549 78.04 -37.68 -27.44
C TRP A 549 78.85 -38.83 -26.81
N LYS A 550 78.33 -39.45 -25.74
CA LYS A 550 78.93 -40.63 -25.10
C LYS A 550 79.01 -41.85 -26.02
N LYS A 551 78.01 -42.05 -26.90
CA LYS A 551 77.98 -43.12 -27.91
C LYS A 551 79.00 -42.86 -29.02
N ASN A 552 79.13 -41.63 -29.50
CA ASN A 552 80.07 -41.28 -30.56
C ASN A 552 81.52 -41.41 -30.10
N ARG A 553 81.84 -40.94 -28.88
CA ARG A 553 83.16 -41.13 -28.27
C ARG A 553 83.52 -42.61 -28.04
N ARG A 554 82.52 -43.49 -27.91
CA ARG A 554 82.68 -44.96 -27.85
C ARG A 554 82.89 -45.60 -29.23
N LEU A 555 82.54 -44.90 -30.33
CA LEU A 555 82.86 -45.32 -31.70
C LEU A 555 84.28 -44.91 -32.09
N GLU A 556 84.72 -43.69 -31.77
CA GLU A 556 86.12 -43.24 -31.96
C GLU A 556 87.11 -44.22 -31.31
N TYR A 557 86.82 -44.64 -30.08
CA TYR A 557 87.62 -45.62 -29.33
C TYR A 557 87.63 -47.04 -29.96
N LYS A 558 86.69 -47.35 -30.87
CA LYS A 558 86.71 -48.57 -31.69
C LYS A 558 87.48 -48.37 -33.00
N TYR A 559 87.28 -47.26 -33.71
CA TYR A 559 88.01 -46.97 -34.95
C TYR A 559 89.52 -46.88 -34.75
N MET A 560 89.97 -46.23 -33.66
CA MET A 560 91.40 -46.17 -33.32
C MET A 560 92.03 -47.56 -33.05
N LYS A 561 91.22 -48.60 -32.79
CA LYS A 561 91.69 -49.98 -32.62
C LYS A 561 91.78 -50.78 -33.94
N LEU A 562 91.21 -50.30 -35.05
CA LEU A 562 91.37 -50.93 -36.37
C LEU A 562 92.50 -50.32 -37.21
N VAL A 563 92.83 -49.04 -37.01
CA VAL A 563 93.93 -48.36 -37.73
C VAL A 563 95.32 -48.96 -37.41
N GLN A 564 95.42 -49.80 -36.38
CA GLN A 564 96.67 -50.44 -35.97
C GLN A 564 96.93 -51.82 -36.59
N SER A 565 96.07 -52.30 -37.51
CA SER A 565 96.16 -53.66 -38.08
C SER A 565 96.08 -53.74 -39.62
N SER A 566 96.31 -52.64 -40.35
CA SER A 566 96.12 -52.57 -41.80
C SER A 566 97.35 -52.09 -42.60
N SER A 567 98.56 -52.37 -42.11
CA SER A 567 99.82 -52.11 -42.84
C SER A 567 100.56 -53.43 -43.06
N GLY A 568 100.39 -54.04 -44.24
CA GLY A 568 100.98 -55.35 -44.52
C GLY A 568 100.55 -56.02 -45.84
N LYS A 569 101.23 -55.63 -46.93
CA LYS A 569 101.69 -56.51 -48.03
C LYS A 569 100.70 -56.99 -49.14
N ASP A 570 100.93 -56.43 -50.33
CA ASP A 570 101.07 -57.02 -51.68
C ASP A 570 100.37 -58.36 -52.07
N GLY A 571 99.74 -58.41 -53.26
CA GLY A 571 99.55 -59.69 -54.00
C GLY A 571 98.43 -59.79 -55.06
N GLU A 572 98.75 -59.52 -56.33
CA GLU A 572 98.14 -60.08 -57.56
C GLU A 572 96.63 -59.86 -57.91
N LEU A 573 96.21 -60.42 -59.07
CA LEU A 573 95.04 -60.11 -59.94
C LEU A 573 94.33 -61.44 -60.35
N PRO A 574 93.21 -61.50 -61.13
CA PRO A 574 92.41 -60.45 -61.82
C PRO A 574 90.85 -60.60 -61.73
N ALA A 575 90.14 -59.77 -62.52
CA ALA A 575 88.87 -60.05 -63.26
C ALA A 575 87.47 -59.94 -62.60
N ALA A 576 86.81 -58.80 -62.87
CA ALA A 576 85.56 -58.61 -63.67
C ALA A 576 84.17 -59.22 -63.30
N GLU A 577 83.13 -58.38 -63.50
CA GLU A 577 81.67 -58.68 -63.63
C GLU A 577 80.97 -59.31 -62.39
N SER A 578 79.64 -59.31 -62.18
CA SER A 578 78.48 -58.75 -62.93
C SER A 578 77.39 -58.21 -61.96
N CYS A 579 76.18 -57.90 -62.44
CA CYS A 579 75.08 -57.26 -61.70
C CYS A 579 74.01 -58.22 -61.12
N ALA A 580 73.40 -57.78 -60.00
CA ALA A 580 71.98 -57.90 -59.62
C ALA A 580 71.36 -59.26 -59.18
N ILE A 581 70.26 -59.14 -58.39
CA ILE A 581 69.14 -60.12 -58.20
C ILE A 581 69.50 -61.41 -57.41
N GLU A 582 68.68 -62.01 -56.54
CA GLU A 582 67.50 -61.64 -55.72
C GLU A 582 67.43 -62.65 -54.52
N GLU A 583 66.28 -62.78 -53.84
CA GLU A 583 65.66 -63.99 -53.22
C GLU A 583 66.51 -65.29 -52.99
N ASP A 584 66.35 -66.08 -51.91
CA ASP A 584 65.32 -66.04 -50.85
C ASP A 584 65.65 -66.81 -49.54
N GLU A 585 64.68 -66.79 -48.63
CA GLU A 585 64.33 -67.67 -47.49
C GLU A 585 65.19 -68.89 -47.06
N GLU A 586 65.43 -68.94 -45.74
CA GLU A 586 65.40 -70.12 -44.84
C GLU A 586 66.56 -71.17 -44.97
N ASP A 587 66.90 -72.03 -43.98
CA ASP A 587 66.01 -72.92 -43.21
C ASP A 587 66.62 -73.47 -41.88
N HIS A 588 65.75 -73.65 -40.86
CA HIS A 588 65.82 -74.61 -39.72
C HIS A 588 67.07 -74.67 -38.77
N PHE A 589 67.11 -75.34 -37.61
CA PHE A 589 66.22 -76.23 -36.79
C PHE A 589 66.55 -75.92 -35.28
N GLU A 590 66.02 -76.46 -34.17
CA GLU A 590 65.09 -77.54 -33.73
C GLU A 590 64.12 -76.94 -32.66
N ASN A 591 62.89 -77.41 -32.36
CA ASN A 591 62.29 -78.74 -32.12
C ASN A 591 62.56 -79.29 -30.69
N GLY A 592 61.61 -79.87 -29.93
CA GLY A 592 60.13 -80.00 -30.06
C GLY A 592 59.44 -79.58 -28.73
N GLY A 593 58.13 -79.70 -28.47
CA GLY A 593 57.06 -80.62 -28.94
C GLY A 593 56.42 -81.27 -27.69
N TYR A 594 55.14 -81.61 -27.55
CA TYR A 594 53.87 -81.43 -28.29
C TYR A 594 52.76 -81.38 -27.19
N ASP A 595 51.48 -81.03 -27.34
CA ASP A 595 50.51 -80.75 -28.43
C ASP A 595 49.74 -79.45 -27.97
N ALA A 596 48.47 -79.07 -28.15
CA ALA A 596 47.26 -79.51 -28.85
C ALA A 596 46.30 -78.28 -28.97
N LYS A 597 45.41 -78.08 -29.95
CA LYS A 597 45.25 -78.71 -31.28
C LYS A 597 44.39 -77.80 -32.21
N ASN A 598 43.90 -78.39 -33.30
CA ASN A 598 43.08 -77.83 -34.39
C ASN A 598 41.83 -76.98 -33.99
N SER A 599 41.36 -76.03 -34.81
CA SER A 599 41.95 -75.43 -36.03
C SER A 599 41.17 -74.21 -36.57
N LYS A 600 41.94 -73.25 -37.13
CA LYS A 600 41.66 -72.41 -38.32
C LYS A 600 40.18 -72.07 -38.70
N GLY A 601 39.82 -70.80 -38.50
CA GLY A 601 39.79 -69.81 -39.59
C GLY A 601 38.79 -69.91 -40.77
N LEU A 602 37.99 -68.83 -40.90
CA LEU A 602 37.57 -68.18 -42.16
C LEU A 602 36.68 -68.96 -43.18
N LEU A 603 35.35 -68.74 -43.15
CA LEU A 603 34.51 -68.43 -44.32
C LEU A 603 33.00 -68.24 -43.99
N GLN A 604 32.25 -67.69 -44.95
CA GLN A 604 30.77 -67.57 -45.02
C GLN A 604 30.10 -66.53 -44.10
N LYS A 605 28.96 -65.90 -44.45
CA LYS A 605 28.29 -65.62 -45.75
C LYS A 605 27.27 -64.46 -45.57
N PHE A 606 26.83 -63.90 -46.70
CA PHE A 606 25.56 -63.20 -47.03
C PHE A 606 24.55 -62.69 -45.97
N ARG A 607 23.63 -61.73 -46.25
CA ARG A 607 23.49 -60.63 -47.25
C ARG A 607 22.04 -60.08 -47.17
N THR A 608 21.84 -58.79 -46.93
CA THR A 608 20.63 -58.03 -47.33
C THR A 608 21.02 -56.54 -47.44
N VAL A 609 21.37 -56.00 -48.61
CA VAL A 609 20.49 -55.57 -49.73
C VAL A 609 19.62 -54.38 -49.31
N ARG A 610 20.13 -53.14 -49.48
CA ARG A 610 19.75 -52.12 -50.52
C ARG A 610 18.43 -51.36 -50.17
N ILE A 611 18.09 -50.19 -50.71
CA ILE A 611 18.47 -49.43 -51.92
C ILE A 611 18.68 -47.93 -51.52
N GLY A 612 19.51 -47.09 -52.14
CA GLY A 612 20.51 -47.28 -53.20
C GLY A 612 20.71 -46.02 -54.08
N SER A 613 21.96 -45.78 -54.54
CA SER A 613 22.42 -44.82 -55.59
C SER A 613 22.04 -43.32 -55.49
N GLY A 614 22.96 -42.34 -55.61
CA GLY A 614 24.43 -42.35 -55.67
C GLY A 614 25.04 -41.63 -56.90
N LYS A 615 26.29 -41.13 -56.75
CA LYS A 615 27.10 -40.34 -57.73
C LYS A 615 26.55 -38.93 -58.04
N SER A 616 27.34 -37.93 -58.47
CA SER A 616 28.81 -37.67 -58.39
C SER A 616 29.07 -36.24 -58.93
N GLY A 617 30.14 -35.56 -58.53
CA GLY A 617 30.63 -34.35 -59.22
C GLY A 617 31.10 -33.23 -58.30
N GLU A 618 32.11 -32.48 -58.76
CA GLU A 618 32.69 -31.30 -58.10
C GLU A 618 31.85 -30.02 -58.33
N GLY A 619 32.22 -28.91 -57.68
CA GLY A 619 32.06 -27.58 -58.31
C GLY A 619 31.45 -26.43 -57.48
N HIS A 620 32.34 -25.65 -56.85
CA HIS A 620 32.31 -24.17 -56.74
C HIS A 620 30.99 -23.37 -56.53
N HIS A 621 30.91 -22.75 -55.34
CA HIS A 621 30.87 -21.28 -55.10
C HIS A 621 29.64 -20.41 -55.44
N PHE A 622 29.27 -19.53 -54.49
CA PHE A 622 28.28 -18.43 -54.55
C PHE A 622 26.80 -18.88 -54.74
N GLU A 623 25.76 -18.08 -54.43
CA GLU A 623 25.71 -16.70 -53.92
C GLU A 623 24.63 -16.46 -52.83
N THR A 624 24.63 -15.25 -52.28
CA THR A 624 23.83 -14.66 -51.19
C THR A 624 22.35 -14.36 -51.56
N ILE A 625 21.59 -13.74 -50.62
CA ILE A 625 20.40 -12.85 -50.87
C ILE A 625 19.07 -13.59 -51.20
N HIS A 626 17.85 -13.19 -50.76
CA HIS A 626 17.40 -12.01 -49.97
C HIS A 626 16.19 -12.26 -49.03
N LEU A 627 15.69 -11.15 -48.45
CA LEU A 627 14.52 -10.98 -47.59
C LEU A 627 13.16 -11.37 -48.21
N THR A 628 12.16 -11.59 -47.36
CA THR A 628 10.73 -11.39 -47.68
C THR A 628 10.06 -10.44 -46.67
N LYS A 629 9.26 -9.50 -47.18
CA LYS A 629 8.34 -8.63 -46.41
C LYS A 629 7.09 -8.38 -47.27
N GLY A 630 5.91 -8.44 -46.66
CA GLY A 630 4.63 -8.09 -47.29
C GLY A 630 3.49 -8.96 -46.75
N GLU A 631 2.25 -8.50 -46.68
CA GLU A 631 1.79 -7.10 -46.72
C GLU A 631 0.41 -6.99 -46.00
N MET A 632 -0.15 -5.79 -45.91
CA MET A 632 -1.50 -5.56 -45.37
C MET A 632 -2.59 -5.94 -46.40
N VAL A 633 -3.79 -6.24 -45.90
CA VAL A 633 -5.05 -5.48 -46.11
C VAL A 633 -6.27 -6.41 -45.94
N SER A 634 -7.03 -6.18 -44.87
CA SER A 634 -8.45 -5.80 -44.94
C SER A 634 -8.85 -5.12 -43.63
#